data_AF-A0A0T9RDG8-F1
#
_entry.id   AF-A0A0T9RDG8-F1
#
_cell.length_a   1.000
_cell.length_b   1.000
_cell.length_c   1.000
_cell.angle_alpha   90.00
_cell.angle_beta   90.00
_cell.angle_gamma   90.00
#
_symmetry.space_group_name_H-M   'P 1'
#
loop_
_entity.id
_entity.type
_entity.pdbx_description
1 polymer ?
#
loop_
_entity_poly.entity_id
_entity_poly.type
_entity_poly.pdbx_seq_one_letter_code
_entity_poly.pdbx_strand_id
1 'polypeptide(L)'
;MTEQASGVYTATLTAGTLTGTASLSVNVDGNNLGTILATINVIPAPVDLTVLTDNARKNIGQAISLTVIAKYKSTDVVAPNVKMTFEQVAVVNRQNSPVSSSGVVQIADANYDAFTGMTDANGQLTVSVTDPNGIGVQTTLRAKAESGDMENTNVTFNVITSPDSAQASMWGNMAETLTASGVTFKRPYLAAEKPGTIGTNVENNETWAMFNQSQAVAMCTVPSSSQLVSLYNLYPLNQIQTVAGWPTMQVYRSSTSAVIGQHFYVYMNTGNYAYNSIGNGDVDGNYNVSCSL
;
A
#
# COMPACT_ATOMS: atom_id res chain seq x y z
N MET A 1 -52.97 14.47 -11.32
CA MET A 1 -53.79 13.38 -11.91
C MET A 1 -54.75 14.03 -12.89
N THR A 2 -54.96 13.43 -14.04
CA THR A 2 -55.90 13.91 -15.06
C THR A 2 -56.93 12.82 -15.31
N GLU A 3 -58.21 13.21 -15.30
CA GLU A 3 -59.31 12.35 -15.73
C GLU A 3 -59.37 12.32 -17.26
N GLN A 4 -59.65 11.15 -17.81
CA GLN A 4 -59.86 10.89 -19.22
C GLN A 4 -61.26 10.30 -19.43
N ALA A 5 -61.62 10.05 -20.70
CA ALA A 5 -62.87 9.38 -21.02
C ALA A 5 -62.99 8.01 -20.32
N SER A 6 -64.24 7.58 -20.07
CA SER A 6 -64.56 6.26 -19.51
C SER A 6 -64.03 6.00 -18.09
N GLY A 7 -63.90 7.04 -17.26
CA GLY A 7 -63.52 6.90 -15.85
C GLY A 7 -62.04 6.49 -15.64
N VAL A 8 -61.18 6.79 -16.61
CA VAL A 8 -59.74 6.52 -16.54
C VAL A 8 -59.04 7.72 -15.91
N TYR A 9 -58.19 7.47 -14.92
CA TYR A 9 -57.39 8.49 -14.25
C TYR A 9 -55.91 8.21 -14.47
N THR A 10 -55.15 9.23 -14.89
CA THR A 10 -53.73 9.09 -15.18
C THR A 10 -52.85 10.05 -14.38
N ALA A 11 -51.64 9.61 -14.07
CA ALA A 11 -50.57 10.42 -13.50
C ALA A 11 -49.22 9.96 -14.06
N THR A 12 -48.28 10.87 -14.20
CA THR A 12 -46.91 10.57 -14.63
C THR A 12 -46.05 10.35 -13.40
N LEU A 13 -45.40 9.19 -13.31
CA LEU A 13 -44.35 8.94 -12.34
C LEU A 13 -42.99 9.18 -13.01
N THR A 14 -42.20 10.09 -12.45
CA THR A 14 -40.79 10.27 -12.83
C THR A 14 -39.92 9.46 -11.88
N ALA A 15 -38.97 8.70 -12.42
CA ALA A 15 -38.05 7.93 -11.60
C ALA A 15 -37.21 8.87 -10.72
N GLY A 16 -37.01 8.46 -9.46
CA GLY A 16 -35.98 9.04 -8.60
C GLY A 16 -34.61 8.44 -8.92
N THR A 17 -33.65 8.67 -8.03
CA THR A 17 -32.26 8.18 -8.18
C THR A 17 -31.98 6.91 -7.38
N LEU A 18 -32.94 6.43 -6.58
CA LEU A 18 -32.80 5.21 -5.78
C LEU A 18 -33.39 4.02 -6.53
N THR A 19 -32.62 2.94 -6.60
CA THR A 19 -33.08 1.66 -7.14
C THR A 19 -33.95 0.90 -6.14
N GLY A 20 -34.90 0.12 -6.65
CA GLY A 20 -35.81 -0.67 -5.84
C GLY A 20 -37.15 -0.93 -6.53
N THR A 21 -38.18 -1.22 -5.75
CA THR A 21 -39.54 -1.43 -6.23
C THR A 21 -40.43 -0.29 -5.75
N ALA A 22 -41.00 0.47 -6.67
CA ALA A 22 -42.02 1.46 -6.38
C ALA A 22 -43.39 0.78 -6.32
N SER A 23 -44.02 0.77 -5.14
CA SER A 23 -45.38 0.28 -4.94
C SER A 23 -46.38 1.43 -5.02
N LEU A 24 -47.40 1.28 -5.87
CA LEU A 24 -48.38 2.32 -6.17
C LEU A 24 -49.71 2.00 -5.50
N SER A 25 -50.12 2.86 -4.56
CA SER A 25 -51.43 2.84 -3.92
C SER A 25 -52.32 3.96 -4.44
N VAL A 26 -53.64 3.73 -4.47
CA VAL A 26 -54.63 4.72 -4.90
C VAL A 26 -55.65 4.99 -3.79
N ASN A 27 -55.98 6.26 -3.60
CA ASN A 27 -57.05 6.71 -2.72
C ASN A 27 -58.10 7.52 -3.51
N VAL A 28 -59.35 7.46 -3.05
CA VAL A 28 -60.46 8.27 -3.54
C VAL A 28 -61.07 8.97 -2.33
N ASP A 29 -61.13 10.30 -2.37
CA ASP A 29 -61.59 11.15 -1.25
C ASP A 29 -60.85 10.87 0.08
N GLY A 30 -59.54 10.57 0.00
CA GLY A 30 -58.71 10.26 1.17
C GLY A 30 -58.86 8.82 1.70
N ASN A 31 -59.76 8.03 1.11
CA ASN A 31 -59.99 6.64 1.49
C ASN A 31 -59.24 5.70 0.55
N ASN A 32 -58.51 4.72 1.09
CA ASN A 32 -57.80 3.73 0.29
C ASN A 32 -58.81 2.89 -0.51
N LEU A 33 -58.60 2.77 -1.82
CA LEU A 33 -59.48 1.99 -2.70
C LEU A 33 -59.26 0.46 -2.56
N GLY A 34 -58.16 0.03 -1.92
CA GLY A 34 -57.90 -1.38 -1.63
C GLY A 34 -57.65 -2.26 -2.85
N THR A 35 -57.26 -1.66 -3.99
CA THR A 35 -56.92 -2.40 -5.21
C THR A 35 -55.59 -3.12 -5.07
N ILE A 36 -55.33 -4.09 -5.95
CA ILE A 36 -53.99 -4.68 -6.08
C ILE A 36 -53.00 -3.54 -6.40
N LEU A 37 -51.90 -3.49 -5.64
CA LEU A 37 -50.86 -2.49 -5.86
C LEU A 37 -50.13 -2.78 -7.17
N ALA A 38 -50.03 -1.78 -8.04
CA ALA A 38 -49.12 -1.84 -9.16
C ALA A 38 -47.69 -1.63 -8.66
N THR A 39 -46.73 -2.37 -9.22
CA THR A 39 -45.32 -2.25 -8.87
C THR A 39 -44.49 -1.90 -10.10
N ILE A 40 -43.54 -0.99 -9.94
CA ILE A 40 -42.57 -0.62 -10.98
C ILE A 40 -41.17 -0.88 -10.43
N ASN A 41 -40.36 -1.64 -11.17
CA ASN A 41 -38.96 -1.84 -10.83
C ASN A 41 -38.14 -0.64 -11.32
N VAL A 42 -37.50 0.05 -10.40
CA VAL A 42 -36.52 1.11 -10.67
C VAL A 42 -35.14 0.45 -10.67
N ILE A 43 -34.63 0.18 -11.87
CA ILE A 43 -33.36 -0.51 -12.08
C ILE A 43 -32.18 0.48 -12.02
N PRO A 44 -30.95 -0.01 -11.75
CA PRO A 44 -29.73 0.80 -11.84
C PRO A 44 -29.60 1.60 -13.13
N ALA A 45 -29.22 2.87 -12.98
CA ALA A 45 -28.88 3.72 -14.12
C ALA A 45 -27.48 3.36 -14.65
N PRO A 46 -27.28 3.21 -15.97
CA PRO A 46 -25.95 3.08 -16.55
C PRO A 46 -25.11 4.32 -16.26
N VAL A 47 -23.86 4.13 -15.85
CA VAL A 47 -22.93 5.20 -15.51
C VAL A 47 -21.57 5.03 -16.18
N ASP A 48 -20.88 6.14 -16.38
CA ASP A 48 -19.44 6.18 -16.59
C ASP A 48 -18.79 6.55 -15.26
N LEU A 49 -17.77 5.80 -14.86
CA LEU A 49 -17.03 6.02 -13.62
C LEU A 49 -15.69 6.68 -13.91
N THR A 50 -15.27 7.59 -13.04
CA THR A 50 -13.90 8.10 -12.99
C THR A 50 -13.39 7.89 -11.58
N VAL A 51 -12.19 7.31 -11.42
CA VAL A 51 -11.58 7.09 -10.11
C VAL A 51 -10.31 7.91 -9.99
N LEU A 52 -10.28 8.77 -8.96
CA LEU A 52 -9.17 9.65 -8.65
C LEU A 52 -8.57 9.26 -7.30
N THR A 53 -7.25 9.43 -7.16
CA THR A 53 -6.56 9.35 -5.87
C THR A 53 -5.82 10.65 -5.63
N ASP A 54 -5.73 11.08 -4.37
CA ASP A 54 -4.92 12.25 -4.01
C ASP A 54 -3.42 12.00 -4.26
N ASN A 55 -2.98 10.77 -4.01
CA ASN A 55 -1.72 10.22 -4.48
C ASN A 55 -1.85 8.70 -4.59
N ALA A 56 -1.47 8.12 -5.73
CA ALA A 56 -1.53 6.68 -5.96
C ALA A 56 -0.50 5.87 -5.14
N ARG A 57 0.50 6.52 -4.54
CA ARG A 57 1.57 5.87 -3.76
C ARG A 57 1.84 6.62 -2.45
N LYS A 58 1.64 5.95 -1.32
CA LYS A 58 1.95 6.44 0.02
C LYS A 58 2.69 5.37 0.83
N ASN A 59 3.02 5.65 2.09
CA ASN A 59 3.64 4.67 2.98
C ASN A 59 2.58 3.92 3.79
N ILE A 60 2.86 2.67 4.18
CA ILE A 60 2.05 1.97 5.18
C ILE A 60 1.92 2.84 6.45
N GLY A 61 0.70 2.91 7.01
CA GLY A 61 0.34 3.81 8.10
C GLY A 61 -0.21 5.18 7.65
N GLN A 62 -0.14 5.50 6.36
CA GLN A 62 -0.86 6.63 5.76
C GLN A 62 -2.13 6.16 5.04
N ALA A 63 -3.04 7.09 4.77
CA ALA A 63 -4.25 6.84 4.00
C ALA A 63 -4.20 7.52 2.64
N ILE A 64 -4.64 6.82 1.59
CA ILE A 64 -4.92 7.39 0.26
C ILE A 64 -6.41 7.79 0.23
N SER A 65 -6.69 9.01 -0.21
CA SER A 65 -8.06 9.46 -0.46
C SER A 65 -8.43 9.05 -1.88
N LEU A 66 -9.38 8.13 -2.01
CA LEU A 66 -9.89 7.64 -3.29
C LEU A 66 -11.29 8.22 -3.52
N THR A 67 -11.48 8.91 -4.64
CA THR A 67 -12.75 9.51 -5.05
C THR A 67 -13.26 8.87 -6.32
N VAL A 68 -14.43 8.25 -6.26
CA VAL A 68 -15.19 7.80 -7.43
C VAL A 68 -16.16 8.91 -7.84
N ILE A 69 -16.20 9.24 -9.12
CA ILE A 69 -17.16 10.16 -9.72
C ILE A 69 -18.01 9.36 -10.70
N ALA A 70 -19.33 9.35 -10.50
CA ALA A 70 -20.28 8.72 -11.40
C ALA A 70 -21.05 9.78 -12.19
N LYS A 71 -21.10 9.61 -13.50
CA LYS A 71 -21.96 10.38 -14.41
C LYS A 71 -22.87 9.43 -15.15
N TYR A 72 -24.09 9.86 -15.49
CA TYR A 72 -24.95 9.06 -16.36
C TYR A 72 -24.23 8.82 -17.68
N LYS A 73 -24.27 7.56 -18.14
CA LYS A 73 -23.47 7.07 -19.27
C LYS A 73 -23.59 7.98 -20.49
N SER A 74 -22.45 8.30 -21.10
CA SER A 74 -22.31 9.18 -22.26
C SER A 74 -22.83 10.62 -22.06
N THR A 75 -22.89 11.09 -20.80
CA THR A 75 -23.30 12.47 -20.46
C THR A 75 -22.36 13.08 -19.43
N ASP A 76 -22.42 14.40 -19.28
CA ASP A 76 -21.74 15.12 -18.19
C ASP A 76 -22.60 15.31 -16.93
N VAL A 77 -23.80 14.71 -16.90
CA VAL A 77 -24.72 14.83 -15.77
C VAL A 77 -24.31 13.85 -14.68
N VAL A 78 -24.06 14.37 -13.47
CA VAL A 78 -23.67 13.56 -12.30
C VAL A 78 -24.79 12.62 -11.88
N ALA A 79 -24.43 11.42 -11.43
CA ALA A 79 -25.36 10.39 -10.97
C ALA A 79 -25.26 10.25 -9.44
N PRO A 80 -26.16 10.89 -8.67
CA PRO A 80 -26.19 10.76 -7.22
C PRO A 80 -26.86 9.45 -6.78
N ASN A 81 -26.58 9.01 -5.55
CA ASN A 81 -27.16 7.82 -4.91
C ASN A 81 -26.87 6.49 -5.62
N VAL A 82 -25.84 6.42 -6.46
CA VAL A 82 -25.40 5.18 -7.12
C VAL A 82 -24.71 4.30 -6.09
N LYS A 83 -25.23 3.09 -5.85
CA LYS A 83 -24.58 2.12 -4.94
C LYS A 83 -23.24 1.65 -5.50
N MET A 84 -22.22 1.64 -4.65
CA MET A 84 -20.84 1.31 -4.98
C MET A 84 -20.28 0.22 -4.06
N THR A 85 -19.48 -0.67 -4.66
CA THR A 85 -18.62 -1.64 -3.96
C THR A 85 -17.20 -1.57 -4.52
N PHE A 86 -16.24 -2.16 -3.82
CA PHE A 86 -14.86 -2.30 -4.29
C PHE A 86 -14.44 -3.76 -4.36
N GLU A 87 -13.58 -4.08 -5.32
CA GLU A 87 -13.00 -5.40 -5.50
C GLU A 87 -11.49 -5.27 -5.70
N GLN A 88 -10.70 -6.14 -5.08
CA GLN A 88 -9.28 -6.29 -5.40
C GLN A 88 -9.13 -7.19 -6.63
N VAL A 89 -8.50 -6.70 -7.69
CA VAL A 89 -8.38 -7.45 -8.96
C VAL A 89 -6.94 -7.84 -9.32
N ALA A 90 -5.94 -7.17 -8.76
CA ALA A 90 -4.54 -7.54 -8.90
C ALA A 90 -3.71 -7.04 -7.71
N VAL A 91 -2.67 -7.80 -7.36
CA VAL A 91 -1.65 -7.42 -6.37
C VAL A 91 -0.29 -7.82 -6.92
N VAL A 92 0.60 -6.85 -7.09
CA VAL A 92 1.94 -7.06 -7.64
C VAL A 92 3.00 -6.36 -6.82
N ASN A 93 4.21 -6.92 -6.82
CA ASN A 93 5.39 -6.23 -6.30
C ASN A 93 5.91 -5.19 -7.31
N ARG A 94 7.04 -4.56 -7.01
CA ARG A 94 7.61 -3.49 -7.85
C ARG A 94 8.13 -4.00 -9.20
N GLN A 95 8.42 -5.30 -9.29
CA GLN A 95 8.87 -5.98 -10.51
C GLN A 95 7.73 -6.63 -11.28
N ASN A 96 6.47 -6.23 -11.03
CA ASN A 96 5.28 -6.75 -11.68
C ASN A 96 5.04 -8.26 -11.45
N SER A 97 5.65 -8.84 -10.41
CA SER A 97 5.38 -10.21 -10.00
C SER A 97 4.12 -10.25 -9.13
N PRO A 98 3.16 -11.16 -9.39
CA PRO A 98 2.01 -11.35 -8.53
C PRO A 98 2.40 -11.70 -7.09
N VAL A 99 1.66 -11.15 -6.12
CA VAL A 99 1.87 -11.39 -4.68
C VAL A 99 0.55 -11.82 -4.04
N SER A 100 0.54 -13.00 -3.40
CA SER A 100 -0.65 -13.56 -2.71
C SER A 100 -0.53 -13.56 -1.18
N SER A 101 0.60 -13.12 -0.64
CA SER A 101 0.91 -13.14 0.80
C SER A 101 0.83 -11.77 1.50
N SER A 102 0.38 -10.72 0.79
CA SER A 102 0.19 -9.39 1.38
C SER A 102 -1.10 -9.33 2.20
N GLY A 103 -1.17 -8.38 3.14
CA GLY A 103 -2.39 -8.03 3.85
C GLY A 103 -3.53 -7.59 2.92
N VAL A 104 -4.75 -7.67 3.45
CA VAL A 104 -5.96 -7.20 2.77
C VAL A 104 -6.04 -5.68 2.88
N VAL A 105 -6.12 -4.99 1.75
CA VAL A 105 -6.37 -3.54 1.69
C VAL A 105 -7.69 -3.20 2.40
N GLN A 106 -7.66 -2.14 3.20
CA GLN A 106 -8.79 -1.66 3.96
C GLN A 106 -9.40 -0.43 3.29
N ILE A 107 -10.73 -0.32 3.35
CA ILE A 107 -11.51 0.86 2.97
C ILE A 107 -12.37 1.23 4.17
N ALA A 108 -12.24 2.47 4.65
CA ALA A 108 -12.90 2.93 5.88
C ALA A 108 -12.66 1.98 7.07
N ASP A 109 -11.39 1.61 7.28
CA ASP A 109 -10.90 0.76 8.39
C ASP A 109 -11.49 -0.66 8.47
N ALA A 110 -12.06 -1.16 7.36
CA ALA A 110 -12.51 -2.54 7.20
C ALA A 110 -12.03 -3.12 5.87
N ASN A 111 -12.06 -4.45 5.71
CA ASN A 111 -11.69 -5.09 4.44
C ASN A 111 -12.48 -4.48 3.27
N TYR A 112 -11.83 -4.31 2.12
CA TYR A 112 -12.44 -3.68 0.94
C TYR A 112 -13.79 -4.30 0.52
N ASP A 113 -13.98 -5.60 0.74
CA ASP A 113 -15.16 -6.38 0.34
C ASP A 113 -16.36 -6.19 1.30
N ALA A 114 -16.12 -5.65 2.49
CA ALA A 114 -17.18 -5.25 3.42
C ALA A 114 -17.74 -3.86 3.11
N PHE A 115 -17.07 -3.07 2.26
CA PHE A 115 -17.49 -1.71 1.97
C PHE A 115 -18.76 -1.68 1.11
N THR A 116 -19.75 -0.92 1.57
CA THR A 116 -20.89 -0.49 0.76
C THR A 116 -21.09 1.01 0.95
N GLY A 117 -21.41 1.72 -0.12
CA GLY A 117 -21.64 3.16 -0.08
C GLY A 117 -22.43 3.64 -1.28
N MET A 118 -22.75 4.93 -1.29
CA MET A 118 -23.43 5.58 -2.42
C MET A 118 -22.71 6.87 -2.79
N THR A 119 -22.83 7.27 -4.06
CA THR A 119 -22.41 8.61 -4.49
C THR A 119 -23.29 9.69 -3.85
N ASP A 120 -22.69 10.84 -3.54
CA ASP A 120 -23.36 12.00 -2.97
C ASP A 120 -24.15 12.80 -4.02
N ALA A 121 -24.69 13.96 -3.63
CA ALA A 121 -25.45 14.85 -4.51
C ALA A 121 -24.66 15.35 -5.74
N ASN A 122 -23.32 15.32 -5.68
CA ASN A 122 -22.42 15.70 -6.77
C ASN A 122 -21.97 14.47 -7.59
N GLY A 123 -22.56 13.29 -7.36
CA GLY A 123 -22.14 12.05 -7.98
C GLY A 123 -20.79 11.53 -7.50
N GLN A 124 -20.33 11.94 -6.32
CA GLN A 124 -19.02 11.58 -5.79
C GLN A 124 -19.10 10.64 -4.59
N LEU A 125 -18.17 9.70 -4.50
CA LEU A 125 -17.93 8.89 -3.32
C LEU A 125 -16.45 8.98 -2.97
N THR A 126 -16.12 9.57 -1.82
CA THR A 126 -14.73 9.64 -1.33
C THR A 126 -14.55 8.71 -0.14
N VAL A 127 -13.53 7.84 -0.20
CA VAL A 127 -13.19 6.86 0.83
C VAL A 127 -11.72 6.94 1.21
N SER A 128 -11.43 6.55 2.44
CA SER A 128 -10.05 6.41 2.96
C SER A 128 -9.57 4.98 2.74
N VAL A 129 -8.45 4.82 2.04
CA VAL A 129 -7.83 3.52 1.73
C VAL A 129 -6.53 3.38 2.52
N THR A 130 -6.34 2.25 3.21
CA THR A 130 -5.12 1.93 3.97
C THR A 130 -4.69 0.48 3.73
N ASP A 131 -3.42 0.18 3.98
CA ASP A 131 -2.90 -1.21 3.94
C ASP A 131 -2.02 -1.48 5.17
N PRO A 132 -2.61 -1.55 6.38
CA PRO A 132 -1.85 -1.65 7.63
C PRO A 132 -1.03 -2.94 7.74
N ASN A 133 -1.44 -4.00 7.02
CA ASN A 133 -0.78 -5.31 7.00
C ASN A 133 -0.06 -5.58 5.67
N GLY A 134 0.14 -4.53 4.86
CA GLY A 134 0.82 -4.61 3.58
C GLY A 134 2.29 -4.99 3.69
N ILE A 135 2.85 -5.53 2.61
CA ILE A 135 4.27 -5.88 2.52
C ILE A 135 5.01 -5.13 1.40
N GLY A 136 4.45 -4.02 0.92
CA GLY A 136 5.07 -3.20 -0.14
C GLY A 136 4.60 -3.56 -1.54
N VAL A 137 3.28 -3.57 -1.75
CA VAL A 137 2.65 -3.98 -3.02
C VAL A 137 1.89 -2.83 -3.67
N GLN A 138 1.70 -2.94 -4.98
CA GLN A 138 0.67 -2.22 -5.70
C GLN A 138 -0.57 -3.09 -5.79
N THR A 139 -1.70 -2.54 -5.36
CA THR A 139 -3.02 -3.18 -5.44
C THR A 139 -3.88 -2.45 -6.44
N THR A 140 -4.43 -3.17 -7.41
CA THR A 140 -5.47 -2.66 -8.31
C THR A 140 -6.82 -2.86 -7.65
N LEU A 141 -7.51 -1.76 -7.36
CA LEU A 141 -8.88 -1.72 -6.87
C LEU A 141 -9.82 -1.41 -8.03
N ARG A 142 -10.91 -2.17 -8.11
CA ARG A 142 -12.01 -1.95 -9.06
C ARG A 142 -13.20 -1.37 -8.30
N ALA A 143 -13.56 -0.14 -8.63
CA ALA A 143 -14.84 0.43 -8.22
C ALA A 143 -15.94 -0.15 -9.11
N LYS A 144 -17.06 -0.56 -8.51
CA LYS A 144 -18.18 -1.18 -9.23
C LYS A 144 -19.50 -0.57 -8.80
N ALA A 145 -20.22 -0.02 -9.76
CA ALA A 145 -21.57 0.50 -9.57
C ALA A 145 -22.60 -0.65 -9.59
N GLU A 146 -23.77 -0.43 -9.00
CA GLU A 146 -24.89 -1.39 -9.04
C GLU A 146 -25.39 -1.70 -10.46
N SER A 147 -25.11 -0.86 -11.45
CA SER A 147 -25.37 -1.13 -12.87
C SER A 147 -24.45 -2.20 -13.48
N GLY A 148 -23.36 -2.54 -12.79
CA GLY A 148 -22.28 -3.38 -13.30
C GLY A 148 -21.18 -2.58 -14.03
N ASP A 149 -21.32 -1.26 -14.13
CA ASP A 149 -20.26 -0.39 -14.66
C ASP A 149 -19.08 -0.33 -13.68
N MET A 150 -17.86 -0.31 -14.21
CA MET A 150 -16.64 -0.51 -13.43
C MET A 150 -15.51 0.40 -13.92
N GLU A 151 -14.63 0.78 -13.01
CA GLU A 151 -13.37 1.46 -13.33
C GLU A 151 -12.29 1.06 -12.33
N ASN A 152 -11.04 0.96 -12.80
CA ASN A 152 -9.91 0.52 -12.01
C ASN A 152 -9.04 1.70 -11.56
N THR A 153 -8.40 1.55 -10.42
CA THR A 153 -7.30 2.42 -9.98
C THR A 153 -6.25 1.61 -9.25
N ASN A 154 -5.02 2.11 -9.24
CA ASN A 154 -3.92 1.49 -8.51
C ASN A 154 -3.62 2.30 -7.25
N VAL A 155 -3.47 1.60 -6.13
CA VAL A 155 -2.99 2.15 -4.87
C VAL A 155 -1.75 1.39 -4.44
N THR A 156 -0.74 2.08 -3.93
CA THR A 156 0.53 1.49 -3.50
C THR A 156 0.87 1.98 -2.11
N PHE A 157 1.17 1.06 -1.20
CA PHE A 157 1.63 1.36 0.15
C PHE A 157 3.05 0.83 0.34
N ASN A 158 4.02 1.73 0.52
CA ASN A 158 5.41 1.40 0.70
C ASN A 158 5.65 0.70 2.04
N VAL A 159 6.42 -0.39 2.03
CA VAL A 159 6.93 -1.05 3.23
C VAL A 159 8.27 -0.44 3.65
N ILE A 160 8.45 -0.21 4.96
CA ILE A 160 9.66 0.44 5.48
C ILE A 160 10.93 -0.39 5.20
N THR A 161 10.81 -1.71 5.13
CA THR A 161 11.94 -2.65 4.98
C THR A 161 12.45 -2.85 3.55
N SER A 162 11.92 -2.09 2.59
CA SER A 162 12.42 -2.09 1.20
C SER A 162 12.89 -0.69 0.81
N PRO A 163 13.99 -0.57 0.04
CA PRO A 163 14.46 0.74 -0.41
C PRO A 163 13.56 1.31 -1.51
N ASP A 164 13.52 2.64 -1.62
CA ASP A 164 12.86 3.29 -2.75
C ASP A 164 13.75 3.28 -4.00
N SER A 165 14.07 2.07 -4.48
CA SER A 165 14.85 1.84 -5.69
C SER A 165 14.02 1.12 -6.73
N ALA A 166 14.15 1.52 -8.01
CA ALA A 166 13.53 0.79 -9.11
C ALA A 166 14.01 -0.67 -9.22
N GLN A 167 15.16 -0.98 -8.61
CA GLN A 167 15.74 -2.33 -8.57
C GLN A 167 15.26 -3.17 -7.36
N ALA A 168 14.45 -2.60 -6.45
CA ALA A 168 13.90 -3.31 -5.31
C ALA A 168 12.80 -4.28 -5.74
N SER A 169 12.65 -5.40 -5.04
CA SER A 169 11.56 -6.35 -5.26
C SER A 169 10.22 -5.73 -4.88
N MET A 170 10.14 -5.06 -3.72
CA MET A 170 8.92 -4.49 -3.18
C MET A 170 8.90 -2.95 -3.31
N TRP A 171 7.71 -2.37 -3.21
CA TRP A 171 7.55 -0.92 -3.07
C TRP A 171 7.91 -0.52 -1.66
N GLY A 172 8.91 0.36 -1.50
CA GLY A 172 9.44 0.68 -0.19
C GLY A 172 9.83 2.14 -0.01
N ASN A 173 10.12 2.48 1.25
CA ASN A 173 10.49 3.82 1.70
C ASN A 173 11.59 3.78 2.80
N MET A 174 12.46 2.77 2.77
CA MET A 174 13.61 2.65 3.67
C MET A 174 14.42 3.95 3.70
N ALA A 175 14.90 4.33 4.88
CA ALA A 175 15.77 5.49 5.01
C ALA A 175 17.06 5.27 4.21
N GLU A 176 17.34 6.13 3.22
CA GLU A 176 18.58 6.03 2.42
C GLU A 176 19.83 6.27 3.26
N THR A 177 19.72 7.16 4.25
CA THR A 177 20.78 7.44 5.22
C THR A 177 20.22 7.65 6.62
N LEU A 178 21.06 7.40 7.62
CA LEU A 178 20.81 7.75 9.02
C LEU A 178 22.00 8.55 9.53
N THR A 179 21.79 9.48 10.46
CA THR A 179 22.89 10.26 11.05
C THR A 179 22.92 10.05 12.55
N ALA A 180 24.10 9.73 13.11
CA ALA A 180 24.32 9.64 14.54
C ALA A 180 25.68 10.25 14.89
N SER A 181 25.70 11.12 15.90
CA SER A 181 26.92 11.77 16.43
C SER A 181 27.80 12.42 15.34
N GLY A 182 27.17 13.05 14.33
CA GLY A 182 27.88 13.72 13.22
C GLY A 182 28.39 12.80 12.11
N VAL A 183 28.09 11.50 12.16
CA VAL A 183 28.41 10.54 11.10
C VAL A 183 27.15 10.16 10.35
N THR A 184 27.21 10.21 9.01
CA THR A 184 26.12 9.79 8.13
C THR A 184 26.39 8.38 7.63
N PHE A 185 25.44 7.49 7.84
CA PHE A 185 25.48 6.08 7.50
C PHE A 185 24.54 5.85 6.31
N LYS A 186 25.01 5.21 5.25
CA LYS A 186 24.18 4.81 4.11
C LYS A 186 23.53 3.45 4.36
N ARG A 187 22.29 3.25 3.91
CA ARG A 187 21.64 1.93 3.91
C ARG A 187 22.51 0.88 3.19
N PRO A 188 22.38 -0.40 3.53
CA PRO A 188 23.00 -1.47 2.75
C PRO A 188 22.51 -1.45 1.30
N TYR A 189 23.30 -2.08 0.43
CA TYR A 189 23.03 -2.13 -1.01
C TYR A 189 22.21 -3.37 -1.36
N LEU A 190 21.28 -3.24 -2.30
CA LEU A 190 20.71 -4.40 -2.97
C LEU A 190 21.80 -5.12 -3.77
N ALA A 191 21.67 -6.44 -3.95
CA ALA A 191 22.56 -7.22 -4.82
C ALA A 191 22.58 -6.64 -6.24
N ALA A 192 21.43 -6.19 -6.75
CA ALA A 192 21.30 -5.54 -8.06
C ALA A 192 22.05 -4.19 -8.16
N GLU A 193 22.31 -3.51 -7.04
CA GLU A 193 23.08 -2.26 -7.00
C GLU A 193 24.59 -2.53 -6.97
N LYS A 194 25.01 -3.75 -6.62
CA LYS A 194 26.42 -4.17 -6.48
C LYS A 194 26.65 -5.56 -7.11
N PRO A 195 26.49 -5.71 -8.43
CA PRO A 195 26.58 -7.02 -9.10
C PRO A 195 27.99 -7.68 -9.04
N GLY A 196 29.02 -6.94 -8.60
CA GLY A 196 30.39 -7.44 -8.48
C GLY A 196 30.70 -8.21 -7.19
N THR A 197 29.79 -8.27 -6.21
CA THR A 197 29.97 -9.13 -5.03
C THR A 197 29.29 -10.49 -5.22
N ILE A 198 29.91 -11.54 -4.67
CA ILE A 198 29.37 -12.91 -4.67
C ILE A 198 28.43 -13.12 -3.48
N GLY A 199 28.67 -12.42 -2.36
CA GLY A 199 27.88 -12.58 -1.14
C GLY A 199 26.49 -11.96 -1.28
N THR A 200 25.46 -12.74 -0.95
CA THR A 200 24.07 -12.26 -0.91
C THR A 200 23.36 -12.73 0.37
N ASN A 201 22.35 -11.97 0.78
CA ASN A 201 21.43 -12.33 1.86
C ASN A 201 20.01 -11.96 1.46
N VAL A 202 19.07 -12.89 1.61
CA VAL A 202 17.64 -12.63 1.37
C VAL A 202 16.99 -12.30 2.70
N GLU A 203 16.47 -11.09 2.84
CA GLU A 203 15.86 -10.61 4.07
C GLU A 203 14.80 -9.56 3.74
N ASN A 204 13.64 -9.64 4.40
CA ASN A 204 12.50 -8.72 4.23
C ASN A 204 12.04 -8.56 2.77
N ASN A 205 11.97 -9.67 2.02
CA ASN A 205 11.61 -9.72 0.59
C ASN A 205 12.59 -9.02 -0.37
N GLU A 206 13.78 -8.68 0.09
CA GLU A 206 14.84 -8.09 -0.72
C GLU A 206 16.09 -8.98 -0.74
N THR A 207 16.87 -8.87 -1.81
CA THR A 207 18.19 -9.53 -1.91
C THR A 207 19.28 -8.48 -1.74
N TRP A 208 20.01 -8.58 -0.63
CA TRP A 208 21.05 -7.65 -0.22
C TRP A 208 22.43 -8.11 -0.66
N ALA A 209 23.29 -7.16 -1.03
CA ALA A 209 24.70 -7.37 -1.31
C ALA A 209 25.46 -7.50 0.02
N MET A 210 26.24 -8.58 0.14
CA MET A 210 27.05 -8.87 1.33
C MET A 210 28.53 -8.85 0.94
N PHE A 211 29.39 -8.51 1.90
CA PHE A 211 30.80 -8.28 1.62
C PHE A 211 31.68 -8.91 2.69
N ASN A 212 32.90 -9.29 2.30
CA ASN A 212 33.98 -9.51 3.24
C ASN A 212 34.70 -8.19 3.59
N GLN A 213 35.70 -8.24 4.49
CA GLN A 213 36.32 -7.02 5.02
C GLN A 213 37.07 -6.26 3.92
N SER A 214 37.82 -6.96 3.07
CA SER A 214 38.59 -6.33 1.99
C SER A 214 37.71 -5.70 0.93
N GLN A 215 36.59 -6.35 0.58
CA GLN A 215 35.58 -5.79 -0.33
C GLN A 215 34.91 -4.54 0.27
N ALA A 216 34.58 -4.56 1.57
CA ALA A 216 33.92 -3.44 2.24
C ALA A 216 34.79 -2.18 2.21
N VAL A 217 36.07 -2.28 2.61
CA VAL A 217 37.00 -1.13 2.63
C VAL A 217 37.39 -0.65 1.24
N ALA A 218 37.38 -1.54 0.24
CA ALA A 218 37.59 -1.15 -1.16
C ALA A 218 36.38 -0.42 -1.74
N MET A 219 35.17 -0.73 -1.26
CA MET A 219 33.93 -0.12 -1.73
C MET A 219 33.73 1.29 -1.16
N CYS A 220 33.98 1.50 0.13
CA CYS A 220 33.74 2.77 0.81
C CYS A 220 34.45 2.86 2.17
N THR A 221 34.36 4.03 2.82
CA THR A 221 34.77 4.19 4.21
C THR A 221 33.82 3.41 5.12
N VAL A 222 34.34 2.37 5.78
CA VAL A 222 33.59 1.57 6.76
C VAL A 222 33.63 2.27 8.12
N PRO A 223 32.48 2.51 8.79
CA PRO A 223 32.45 3.14 10.10
C PRO A 223 33.10 2.26 11.17
N SER A 224 33.60 2.87 12.24
CA SER A 224 34.08 2.15 13.42
C SER A 224 32.93 1.46 14.14
N SER A 225 33.26 0.44 14.94
CA SER A 225 32.27 -0.27 15.77
C SER A 225 31.56 0.68 16.73
N SER A 226 32.28 1.64 17.33
CA SER A 226 31.70 2.66 18.21
C SER A 226 30.70 3.57 17.50
N GLN A 227 30.95 3.93 16.23
CA GLN A 227 30.03 4.72 15.42
C GLN A 227 28.75 3.93 15.12
N LEU A 228 28.87 2.66 14.74
CA LEU A 228 27.71 1.78 14.53
C LEU A 228 26.91 1.57 15.83
N VAL A 229 27.57 1.38 16.97
CA VAL A 229 26.90 1.30 18.28
C VAL A 229 26.20 2.62 18.63
N SER A 230 26.78 3.77 18.28
CA SER A 230 26.11 5.07 18.48
C SER A 230 24.85 5.21 17.62
N LEU A 231 24.86 4.67 16.40
CA LEU A 231 23.68 4.60 15.54
C LEU A 231 22.63 3.65 16.13
N TYR A 232 23.03 2.47 16.61
CA TYR A 232 22.15 1.56 17.33
C TYR A 232 21.50 2.23 18.55
N ASN A 233 22.25 2.99 19.35
CA ASN A 233 21.70 3.64 20.54
C ASN A 233 20.64 4.72 20.21
N LEU A 234 20.66 5.28 19.00
CA LEU A 234 19.61 6.18 18.51
C LEU A 234 18.35 5.42 18.05
N TYR A 235 18.51 4.16 17.64
CA TYR A 235 17.44 3.27 17.19
C TYR A 235 17.56 1.87 17.86
N PRO A 236 17.45 1.79 19.20
CA PRO A 236 17.71 0.55 19.94
C PRO A 236 16.59 -0.47 19.74
N LEU A 237 16.73 -1.67 20.32
CA LEU A 237 15.67 -2.70 20.34
C LEU A 237 15.14 -3.03 18.92
N ASN A 238 16.06 -3.17 17.98
CA ASN A 238 15.79 -3.42 16.56
C ASN A 238 15.04 -2.30 15.79
N GLN A 239 15.02 -1.06 16.31
CA GLN A 239 14.42 0.07 15.60
C GLN A 239 15.18 0.45 14.31
N ILE A 240 16.45 0.05 14.16
CA ILE A 240 17.15 0.10 12.86
C ILE A 240 16.32 -0.58 11.76
N GLN A 241 15.66 -1.71 12.06
CA GLN A 241 14.75 -2.37 11.13
C GLN A 241 13.34 -1.78 11.19
N THR A 242 12.73 -1.67 12.37
CA THR A 242 11.29 -1.34 12.46
C THR A 242 10.97 0.13 12.19
N VAL A 243 11.94 1.03 12.34
CA VAL A 243 11.78 2.47 12.10
C VAL A 243 12.48 2.91 10.82
N ALA A 244 13.74 2.50 10.61
CA ALA A 244 14.51 2.92 9.44
C ALA A 244 14.47 1.92 8.27
N GLY A 245 14.05 0.67 8.52
CA GLY A 245 13.87 -0.35 7.49
C GLY A 245 15.07 -1.23 7.22
N TRP A 246 16.24 -0.93 7.78
CA TRP A 246 17.47 -1.62 7.37
C TRP A 246 17.44 -3.09 7.84
N PRO A 247 17.95 -4.04 7.04
CA PRO A 247 18.04 -5.45 7.44
C PRO A 247 19.00 -5.61 8.62
N THR A 248 18.65 -6.45 9.59
CA THR A 248 19.40 -6.61 10.85
C THR A 248 19.60 -8.06 11.29
N MET A 249 19.10 -9.05 10.54
CA MET A 249 19.36 -10.47 10.86
C MET A 249 20.85 -10.79 10.73
N GLN A 250 21.56 -10.13 9.82
CA GLN A 250 23.01 -10.24 9.64
C GLN A 250 23.75 -9.02 10.20
N VAL A 251 24.96 -9.27 10.70
CA VAL A 251 25.84 -8.26 11.29
C VAL A 251 26.37 -7.25 10.26
N TYR A 252 26.79 -6.08 10.74
CA TYR A 252 27.39 -5.00 9.96
C TYR A 252 28.89 -4.93 10.21
N ARG A 253 29.69 -4.81 9.15
CA ARG A 253 31.14 -4.67 9.25
C ARG A 253 31.54 -3.33 9.87
N SER A 254 32.62 -3.35 10.64
CA SER A 254 33.27 -2.13 11.11
C SER A 254 34.75 -2.06 10.70
N SER A 255 35.33 -0.86 10.77
CA SER A 255 36.77 -0.63 10.58
C SER A 255 37.61 -0.79 11.86
N THR A 256 37.00 -1.16 12.99
CA THR A 256 37.74 -1.34 14.25
C THR A 256 38.41 -2.71 14.29
N SER A 257 39.74 -2.74 14.25
CA SER A 257 40.50 -3.99 14.40
C SER A 257 40.31 -4.57 15.81
N ALA A 258 40.03 -5.87 15.88
CA ALA A 258 39.85 -6.61 17.14
C ALA A 258 41.14 -7.35 17.53
N VAL A 259 41.64 -8.17 16.61
CA VAL A 259 42.93 -8.86 16.69
C VAL A 259 43.58 -8.84 15.31
N ILE A 260 44.83 -9.32 15.19
CA ILE A 260 45.50 -9.36 13.90
C ILE A 260 44.66 -10.14 12.86
N GLY A 261 44.37 -9.50 11.74
CA GLY A 261 43.57 -10.07 10.65
C GLY A 261 42.07 -10.21 10.93
N GLN A 262 41.53 -9.58 11.97
CA GLN A 262 40.08 -9.58 12.26
C GLN A 262 39.59 -8.21 12.71
N HIS A 263 38.43 -7.80 12.21
CA HIS A 263 37.73 -6.59 12.65
C HIS A 263 36.45 -6.94 13.40
N PHE A 264 36.01 -6.03 14.27
CA PHE A 264 34.70 -6.17 14.90
C PHE A 264 33.59 -6.02 13.85
N TYR A 265 32.55 -6.82 13.99
CA TYR A 265 31.25 -6.60 13.36
C TYR A 265 30.21 -6.30 14.46
N VAL A 266 29.12 -5.63 14.10
CA VAL A 266 28.08 -5.16 15.03
C VAL A 266 26.73 -5.75 14.67
N TYR A 267 26.02 -6.27 15.67
CA TYR A 267 24.63 -6.70 15.59
C TYR A 267 23.72 -5.48 15.74
N MET A 268 23.27 -4.89 14.63
CA MET A 268 22.50 -3.64 14.64
C MET A 268 21.08 -3.78 15.24
N ASN A 269 20.63 -5.00 15.54
CA ASN A 269 19.42 -5.26 16.31
C ASN A 269 19.63 -5.16 17.84
N THR A 270 20.85 -5.35 18.35
CA THR A 270 21.15 -5.45 19.79
C THR A 270 22.30 -4.56 20.28
N GLY A 271 23.09 -3.96 19.39
CA GLY A 271 24.27 -3.16 19.74
C GLY A 271 25.49 -3.99 20.14
N ASN A 272 25.35 -5.31 20.26
CA ASN A 272 26.46 -6.21 20.54
C ASN A 272 27.48 -6.18 19.39
N TYR A 273 28.76 -6.35 19.72
CA TYR A 273 29.82 -6.45 18.73
C TYR A 273 30.79 -7.58 19.07
N ALA A 274 31.32 -8.24 18.04
CA ALA A 274 32.19 -9.39 18.17
C ALA A 274 33.12 -9.53 16.96
N TYR A 275 34.01 -10.52 16.98
CA TYR A 275 34.85 -10.94 15.85
C TYR A 275 34.91 -12.48 15.85
N ASN A 276 35.30 -13.10 14.73
CA ASN A 276 35.36 -14.56 14.61
C ASN A 276 36.66 -15.04 13.96
N SER A 277 37.69 -15.29 14.78
CA SER A 277 38.96 -15.84 14.29
C SER A 277 38.84 -17.30 13.80
N ILE A 278 38.00 -18.13 14.43
CA ILE A 278 37.88 -19.56 14.09
C ILE A 278 37.32 -19.72 12.68
N GLY A 279 36.29 -18.95 12.34
CA GLY A 279 35.68 -18.93 11.01
C GLY A 279 36.28 -17.88 10.07
N ASN A 280 37.43 -17.29 10.41
CA ASN A 280 38.11 -16.29 9.59
C ASN A 280 37.16 -15.18 9.04
N GLY A 281 36.42 -14.55 9.96
CA GLY A 281 35.28 -13.68 9.64
C GLY A 281 35.57 -12.49 8.72
N ASP A 282 36.81 -12.01 8.68
CA ASP A 282 37.24 -10.96 7.76
C ASP A 282 37.31 -11.40 6.29
N VAL A 283 37.64 -12.67 6.02
CA VAL A 283 37.83 -13.19 4.67
C VAL A 283 36.60 -13.96 4.19
N ASP A 284 36.08 -14.85 5.04
CA ASP A 284 35.03 -15.81 4.68
C ASP A 284 33.63 -15.31 5.09
N GLY A 285 33.55 -14.34 6.00
CA GLY A 285 32.29 -13.73 6.42
C GLY A 285 31.70 -12.83 5.34
N ASN A 286 30.46 -13.07 4.94
CA ASN A 286 29.71 -12.18 4.06
C ASN A 286 28.68 -11.42 4.90
N TYR A 287 28.98 -10.16 5.21
CA TYR A 287 28.23 -9.33 6.16
C TYR A 287 27.71 -8.04 5.51
N ASN A 288 26.75 -7.40 6.17
CA ASN A 288 26.22 -6.11 5.74
C ASN A 288 27.31 -5.04 5.81
N VAL A 289 27.20 -4.03 4.94
CA VAL A 289 28.05 -2.83 4.99
C VAL A 289 27.16 -1.60 4.92
N SER A 290 27.30 -0.73 5.92
CA SER A 290 26.80 0.63 5.87
C SER A 290 27.99 1.57 5.70
N CYS A 291 28.03 2.30 4.59
CA CYS A 291 29.12 3.23 4.31
C CYS A 291 28.98 4.49 5.15
N SER A 292 30.10 5.00 5.68
CA SER A 292 30.18 6.36 6.20
C SER A 292 30.31 7.35 5.04
N LEU A 293 29.45 8.36 5.01
CA LEU A 293 29.47 9.46 4.04
C LEU A 293 30.13 10.72 4.61
#